data_AF-A0A7K4D5Q5-F1
#
_entry.id   AF-A0A7K4D5Q5-F1
#
_cell.length_a   1.000
_cell.length_b   1.000
_cell.length_c   1.000
_cell.angle_alpha   90.00
_cell.angle_beta   90.00
_cell.angle_gamma   90.00
#
_symmetry.space_group_name_H-M   'P 1'
#
loop_
_entity.id
_entity.type
_entity.pdbx_description
1 polymer ?
#
loop_
_entity_poly.entity_id
_entity_poly.type
_entity_poly.pdbx_seq_one_letter_code
_entity_poly.pdbx_strand_id
1 'polypeptide(L)'
;MKRLTAYVSGQVQRTGYRARIIDIARALGLKGTVENLDDGRVKIMAEGDDDKLKWFEEAIDIKNTLIKVSLIEKDYSEPKGDFANFYKVVGPGETDSRLDTAADHLKELILAVNSMNNNLGGKMDVMIQKQDQMLDKQDQMLDK
;
A
#
# COMPACT_ATOMS: atom_id res chain seq x y z
N MET A 1 -19.37 -4.85 28.03
CA MET A 1 -18.66 -5.04 26.76
C MET A 1 -19.69 -5.28 25.68
N LYS A 2 -19.46 -4.77 24.48
CA LYS A 2 -20.32 -4.98 23.31
C LYS A 2 -19.49 -5.34 22.09
N ARG A 3 -20.17 -5.76 21.02
CA ARG A 3 -19.62 -5.89 19.68
C ARG A 3 -20.28 -4.85 18.77
N LEU A 4 -19.47 -3.99 18.16
CA LEU A 4 -19.85 -3.13 17.05
C LEU A 4 -19.57 -3.84 15.73
N THR A 5 -20.55 -3.90 14.84
CA THR A 5 -20.36 -4.23 13.42
C THR A 5 -20.67 -2.99 12.60
N ALA A 6 -19.71 -2.52 11.80
CA ALA A 6 -19.88 -1.36 10.94
C ALA A 6 -19.53 -1.70 9.48
N TYR A 7 -20.37 -1.23 8.55
CA TYR A 7 -20.13 -1.24 7.12
C TYR A 7 -19.89 0.19 6.65
N VAL A 8 -18.71 0.44 6.12
CA VAL A 8 -18.25 1.78 5.74
C VAL A 8 -18.15 1.89 4.23
N SER A 9 -18.80 2.91 3.68
CA SER A 9 -18.83 3.20 2.24
C SER A 9 -18.14 4.53 1.94
N GLY A 10 -17.56 4.65 0.74
CA GLY A 10 -16.88 5.86 0.26
C GLY A 10 -15.54 5.55 -0.38
N GLN A 11 -14.61 6.49 -0.33
CA GLN A 11 -13.23 6.29 -0.78
C GLN A 11 -12.40 5.67 0.36
N VAL A 12 -12.64 4.38 0.62
CA VAL A 12 -12.13 3.66 1.81
C VAL A 12 -11.26 2.45 1.48
N GLN A 13 -11.19 2.01 0.22
CA GLN A 13 -10.30 0.93 -0.21
C GLN A 13 -9.07 1.46 -0.93
N ARG A 14 -7.91 0.81 -0.72
CA ARG A 14 -6.61 1.19 -1.32
C ARG A 14 -6.12 2.59 -0.91
N THR A 15 -6.67 3.15 0.17
CA THR A 15 -6.36 4.51 0.68
C THR A 15 -5.59 4.51 2.01
N GLY A 16 -5.29 3.34 2.56
CA GLY A 16 -4.71 3.21 3.91
C GLY A 16 -5.75 3.16 5.04
N TYR A 17 -7.05 3.27 4.74
CA TYR A 17 -8.13 3.25 5.74
C TYR A 17 -8.04 2.08 6.73
N ARG A 18 -7.94 0.83 6.24
CA ARG A 18 -7.82 -0.36 7.11
C ARG A 18 -6.64 -0.27 8.09
N ALA A 19 -5.50 0.27 7.67
CA ALA A 19 -4.35 0.46 8.56
C ALA A 19 -4.68 1.47 9.66
N ARG A 20 -5.30 2.60 9.29
CA ARG A 20 -5.72 3.62 10.24
C ARG A 20 -6.75 3.11 11.25
N ILE A 21 -7.70 2.27 10.82
CA ILE A 21 -8.67 1.61 11.69
C ILE A 21 -7.99 0.72 12.73
N ILE A 22 -6.99 -0.05 12.31
CA ILE A 22 -6.21 -0.92 13.22
C ILE A 22 -5.47 -0.08 14.26
N ASP A 23 -4.85 1.03 13.86
CA ASP A 23 -4.13 1.91 14.79
C ASP A 23 -5.07 2.50 15.85
N ILE A 24 -6.23 3.01 15.43
CA ILE A 24 -7.24 3.58 16.34
C ILE A 24 -7.75 2.48 17.29
N ALA A 25 -8.11 1.31 16.77
CA ALA A 25 -8.63 0.22 17.58
C ALA A 25 -7.62 -0.24 18.64
N ARG A 26 -6.33 -0.35 18.26
CA ARG A 26 -5.24 -0.69 19.19
C ARG A 26 -5.03 0.37 20.25
N ALA A 27 -5.04 1.66 19.87
CA ALA A 27 -4.92 2.77 20.81
C ALA A 27 -6.05 2.77 21.86
N LEU A 28 -7.25 2.32 21.47
CA LEU A 28 -8.40 2.18 22.36
C LEU A 28 -8.45 0.83 23.11
N GLY A 29 -7.54 -0.11 22.82
CA GLY A 29 -7.53 -1.44 23.42
C GLY A 29 -8.69 -2.34 22.98
N LEU A 30 -9.24 -2.10 21.78
CA LEU A 30 -10.30 -2.90 21.17
C LEU A 30 -9.74 -4.13 20.46
N LYS A 31 -10.56 -5.17 20.34
CA LYS A 31 -10.24 -6.40 19.60
C LYS A 31 -11.21 -6.59 18.45
N GLY A 32 -10.80 -7.26 17.38
CA GLY A 32 -11.67 -7.37 16.22
C GLY A 32 -10.97 -7.54 14.89
N THR A 33 -11.67 -7.18 13.82
CA THR A 33 -11.20 -7.33 12.45
C THR A 33 -11.65 -6.17 11.58
N VAL A 34 -10.84 -5.88 10.56
CA VAL A 34 -11.24 -5.01 9.45
C VAL A 34 -10.99 -5.72 8.12
N GLU A 35 -11.98 -5.69 7.23
CA GLU A 35 -12.02 -6.44 5.98
C GLU A 35 -12.51 -5.55 4.83
N ASN A 36 -11.90 -5.69 3.64
CA ASN A 36 -12.45 -5.11 2.42
C ASN A 36 -13.50 -6.08 1.86
N LEU A 37 -14.67 -5.56 1.48
CA LEU A 37 -15.70 -6.33 0.79
C LEU A 37 -15.61 -6.09 -0.73
N ASP A 38 -16.08 -7.06 -1.50
CA ASP A 38 -16.06 -7.03 -2.97
C ASP A 38 -16.95 -5.91 -3.56
N ASP A 39 -17.97 -5.48 -2.81
CA ASP A 39 -18.86 -4.37 -3.19
C ASP A 39 -18.24 -2.97 -2.96
N GLY A 40 -16.97 -2.92 -2.57
CA GLY A 40 -16.24 -1.67 -2.34
C GLY A 40 -16.34 -1.13 -0.91
N ARG A 41 -17.17 -1.73 -0.04
CA ARG A 41 -17.26 -1.34 1.37
C ARG A 41 -16.12 -1.90 2.20
N VAL A 42 -16.00 -1.40 3.43
CA VAL A 42 -15.13 -1.96 4.48
C VAL A 42 -15.99 -2.42 5.63
N LYS A 43 -15.85 -3.69 6.02
CA LYS A 43 -16.49 -4.25 7.20
C LYS A 43 -15.55 -4.16 8.40
N ILE A 44 -16.05 -3.63 9.50
CA ILE A 44 -15.34 -3.53 10.77
C ILE A 44 -16.14 -4.30 11.81
N MET A 45 -15.48 -5.18 12.54
CA MET A 45 -16.01 -5.78 13.76
C MET A 45 -15.09 -5.40 14.91
N ALA A 46 -15.63 -4.82 15.98
CA ALA A 46 -14.86 -4.39 17.14
C ALA A 46 -15.57 -4.79 18.43
N GLU A 47 -14.83 -5.34 19.38
CA GLU A 47 -15.29 -5.70 20.72
C GLU A 47 -14.51 -4.93 21.78
N GLY A 48 -15.23 -4.46 22.80
CA GLY A 48 -14.66 -3.74 23.92
C GLY A 48 -15.70 -3.09 24.82
N ASP A 49 -15.23 -2.18 25.67
CA ASP A 49 -16.09 -1.39 26.55
C ASP A 49 -16.92 -0.38 25.75
N ASP A 50 -18.15 -0.11 26.21
CA ASP A 50 -19.11 0.77 25.51
C ASP A 50 -18.52 2.15 25.19
N ASP A 51 -17.79 2.76 26.13
CA ASP A 51 -17.21 4.09 25.94
C ASP A 51 -16.12 4.11 24.87
N LYS A 52 -15.28 3.06 24.85
CA LYS A 52 -14.23 2.90 23.81
C LYS A 52 -14.84 2.64 22.45
N LEU A 53 -15.93 1.86 22.38
CA LEU A 53 -16.63 1.60 21.13
C LEU A 53 -17.29 2.87 20.57
N LYS A 54 -17.84 3.73 21.43
CA LYS A 54 -18.36 5.04 21.02
C LYS A 54 -17.26 5.94 20.45
N TRP A 55 -16.11 6.04 21.14
CA TRP A 55 -14.98 6.80 20.62
C TRP A 55 -14.45 6.24 19.30
N PHE A 56 -14.41 4.91 19.18
CA PHE A 56 -14.01 4.26 17.95
C PHE A 56 -14.97 4.56 16.80
N GLU A 57 -16.28 4.46 17.06
CA GLU A 57 -17.34 4.77 16.10
C GLU A 57 -17.26 6.20 15.55
N GLU A 58 -16.93 7.18 16.40
CA GLU A 58 -16.67 8.55 15.94
C GLU A 58 -15.39 8.65 15.12
N ALA A 59 -14.32 7.97 15.56
CA ALA A 59 -13.01 8.04 14.93
C ALA A 59 -12.92 7.34 13.56
N ILE A 60 -13.84 6.43 13.25
CA ILE A 60 -13.85 5.73 11.95
C ILE A 60 -14.43 6.58 10.80
N ASP A 61 -15.12 7.69 11.07
CA ASP A 61 -15.54 8.69 10.06
C ASP A 61 -14.35 9.59 9.65
N ILE A 62 -13.46 9.02 8.83
CA ILE A 62 -12.22 9.68 8.43
C ILE A 62 -12.44 10.47 7.13
N LYS A 63 -12.06 11.74 7.16
CA LYS A 63 -12.08 12.64 6.00
C LYS A 63 -10.75 13.36 5.88
N ASN A 64 -9.98 13.01 4.85
CA ASN A 64 -8.73 13.67 4.48
C ASN A 64 -8.52 13.55 2.95
N THR A 65 -7.34 13.94 2.46
CA THR A 65 -7.03 13.93 1.02
C THR A 65 -7.12 12.54 0.36
N LEU A 66 -6.82 11.47 1.10
CA LEU A 66 -6.79 10.10 0.57
C LEU A 66 -8.04 9.30 0.95
N ILE A 67 -8.65 9.58 2.10
CA ILE A 67 -9.76 8.82 2.67
C ILE A 67 -10.97 9.71 2.77
N LYS A 68 -12.10 9.24 2.23
CA LYS A 68 -13.38 9.95 2.33
C LYS A 68 -14.49 8.98 2.67
N VAL A 69 -14.86 8.91 3.94
CA VAL A 69 -16.04 8.18 4.38
C VAL A 69 -17.31 8.94 4.00
N SER A 70 -18.25 8.24 3.37
CA SER A 70 -19.52 8.79 2.91
C SER A 70 -20.71 8.29 3.74
N LEU A 71 -20.69 7.03 4.17
CA LEU A 71 -21.75 6.41 4.95
C LEU A 71 -21.17 5.35 5.89
N ILE A 72 -21.72 5.27 7.10
CA ILE A 72 -21.42 4.22 8.08
C ILE A 72 -22.76 3.61 8.50
N GLU A 73 -22.98 2.35 8.16
CA GLU A 73 -24.08 1.54 8.67
C GLU A 73 -23.57 0.72 9.84
N LYS A 74 -24.24 0.76 10.99
CA LYS A 74 -23.71 0.21 12.25
C LYS A 74 -24.75 -0.53 13.06
N ASP A 75 -24.30 -1.58 13.72
CA ASP A 75 -25.12 -2.43 14.60
C ASP A 75 -24.33 -2.85 15.85
N TYR A 76 -25.03 -2.94 16.98
CA TYR A 76 -24.46 -3.38 18.26
C TYR A 76 -25.06 -4.72 18.69
N SER A 77 -24.21 -5.63 19.13
CA SER A 77 -24.61 -6.96 19.61
C SER A 77 -23.78 -7.37 20.82
N GLU A 78 -24.14 -8.52 21.40
CA GLU A 78 -23.36 -9.15 22.46
C GLU A 78 -21.96 -9.54 21.93
N PRO A 79 -20.90 -9.37 22.74
CA PRO A 79 -19.57 -9.82 22.38
C PRO A 79 -19.54 -11.35 22.34
N LYS A 80 -18.82 -11.93 21.37
CA LYS A 80 -18.58 -13.38 21.33
C LYS A 80 -17.19 -13.76 21.85
N GLY A 81 -16.27 -12.81 21.93
CA GLY A 81 -14.91 -13.08 22.43
C GLY A 81 -14.01 -13.80 21.44
N ASP A 82 -14.34 -13.77 20.15
CA ASP A 82 -13.63 -14.52 19.09
C ASP A 82 -12.26 -13.93 18.73
N PHE A 83 -11.87 -12.80 19.33
CA PHE A 83 -10.69 -12.03 18.93
C PHE A 83 -9.68 -11.90 20.05
N ALA A 84 -8.42 -12.27 19.78
CA ALA A 84 -7.30 -12.04 20.71
C ALA A 84 -6.71 -10.63 20.58
N ASN A 85 -6.77 -10.03 19.38
CA ASN A 85 -6.25 -8.71 19.05
C ASN A 85 -7.10 -8.09 17.93
N PHE A 86 -6.65 -6.98 17.35
CA PHE A 86 -7.24 -6.36 16.17
C PHE A 86 -6.46 -6.71 14.90
N TYR A 87 -7.13 -7.35 13.94
CA TYR A 87 -6.49 -7.91 12.74
C TYR A 87 -7.00 -7.28 11.44
N LYS A 88 -6.13 -7.24 10.44
CA LYS A 88 -6.52 -6.99 9.05
C LYS A 88 -6.90 -8.32 8.42
N VAL A 89 -8.12 -8.44 7.91
CA VAL A 89 -8.53 -9.58 7.09
C VAL A 89 -8.16 -9.27 5.63
N VAL A 90 -7.55 -10.27 4.99
CA VAL A 90 -7.14 -10.22 3.58
C VAL A 90 -8.05 -11.19 2.83
N GLY A 91 -8.81 -10.67 1.87
CA GLY A 91 -9.76 -11.47 1.12
C GLY A 91 -9.08 -12.49 0.20
N PRO A 92 -9.80 -13.53 -0.25
CA PRO A 92 -9.31 -14.45 -1.27
C PRO A 92 -8.87 -13.69 -2.53
N GLY A 93 -7.70 -14.01 -3.07
CA GLY A 93 -7.15 -13.36 -4.27
C GLY A 93 -6.65 -11.92 -4.09
N GLU A 94 -6.89 -11.26 -2.94
CA GLU A 94 -6.38 -9.90 -2.68
C GLU A 94 -4.85 -9.87 -2.71
N THR A 95 -4.19 -10.90 -2.16
CA THR A 95 -2.73 -11.02 -2.18
C THR A 95 -2.21 -11.35 -3.57
N ASP A 96 -2.86 -12.28 -4.27
CA ASP A 96 -2.43 -12.72 -5.60
C ASP A 96 -2.44 -11.56 -6.59
N SER A 97 -3.54 -10.80 -6.61
CA SER A 97 -3.66 -9.60 -7.45
C SER A 97 -2.56 -8.56 -7.16
N ARG A 98 -2.14 -8.42 -5.90
CA ARG A 98 -1.05 -7.52 -5.52
C ARG A 98 0.31 -8.03 -5.98
N LEU A 99 0.52 -9.34 -5.94
CA LEU A 99 1.76 -9.97 -6.42
C LEU A 99 1.88 -9.86 -7.95
N ASP A 100 0.79 -10.09 -8.69
CA ASP A 100 0.77 -9.94 -10.15
C ASP A 100 1.11 -8.50 -10.55
N THR A 101 0.46 -7.53 -9.91
CA THR A 101 0.75 -6.10 -10.14
C THR A 101 2.21 -5.76 -9.84
N ALA A 102 2.77 -6.32 -8.75
CA ALA A 102 4.17 -6.11 -8.39
C ALA A 102 5.14 -6.74 -9.39
N ALA A 103 4.80 -7.92 -9.93
CA ALA A 103 5.58 -8.59 -10.96
C ALA A 103 5.62 -7.79 -12.26
N ASP A 104 4.49 -7.20 -12.68
CA ASP A 104 4.41 -6.32 -13.84
C ASP A 104 5.29 -5.07 -13.67
N HIS A 105 5.21 -4.42 -12.51
CA HIS A 105 6.07 -3.27 -12.21
C HIS A 105 7.55 -3.64 -12.19
N LEU A 106 7.91 -4.80 -11.64
CA LEU A 106 9.29 -5.29 -11.64
C LEU A 106 9.80 -5.53 -13.08
N LYS A 107 8.96 -6.08 -13.96
CA LYS A 107 9.28 -6.27 -15.37
C LYS A 107 9.57 -4.95 -16.07
N GLU A 108 8.72 -3.93 -15.86
CA GLU A 108 8.93 -2.59 -16.42
C GLU A 108 10.24 -1.96 -15.94
N LEU A 109 10.58 -2.13 -14.65
CA LEU A 109 11.84 -1.67 -14.10
C LEU A 109 13.04 -2.37 -14.76
N ILE A 110 12.99 -3.69 -14.93
CA ILE A 110 14.06 -4.45 -15.60
C ILE A 110 14.27 -3.94 -17.03
N LEU A 111 13.18 -3.69 -17.78
CA LEU A 111 13.26 -3.15 -19.13
C LEU A 111 13.89 -1.75 -19.16
N ALA A 112 13.50 -0.87 -18.24
CA ALA A 112 14.06 0.47 -18.12
C ALA A 112 15.57 0.43 -17.79
N VAL A 113 15.99 -0.43 -16.86
CA VAL A 113 17.40 -0.62 -16.49
C VAL A 113 18.22 -1.16 -17.67
N ASN A 114 17.71 -2.17 -18.39
CA ASN A 114 18.40 -2.73 -19.55
C ASN A 114 18.57 -1.69 -20.67
N SER A 115 17.53 -0.88 -20.94
CA SER A 115 17.60 0.22 -21.90
C SER A 115 18.65 1.26 -21.51
N MET A 116 18.68 1.64 -20.22
CA MET A 116 19.69 2.55 -19.69
C MET A 116 21.10 1.97 -19.83
N ASN A 117 21.30 0.70 -19.49
CA ASN A 117 22.60 0.03 -19.58
C ASN A 117 23.09 -0.03 -21.03
N ASN A 118 22.23 -0.37 -21.97
CA ASN A 118 22.58 -0.39 -23.41
C ASN A 118 22.94 1.01 -23.92
N ASN A 119 22.20 2.06 -23.50
CA ASN A 119 22.50 3.44 -23.89
C ASN A 119 23.86 3.90 -23.35
N LEU A 120 24.13 3.63 -22.08
CA LEU A 120 25.39 3.98 -21.43
C LEU A 120 26.57 3.23 -22.07
N GLY A 121 26.41 1.93 -22.33
CA GLY A 121 27.39 1.12 -23.04
C GLY A 121 27.74 1.72 -24.41
N GLY A 122 26.73 2.05 -25.22
CA GLY A 122 26.97 2.68 -26.53
C GLY A 122 27.66 4.05 -26.44
N LYS A 123 27.35 4.88 -25.44
CA LYS A 123 28.06 6.15 -25.22
C LYS A 123 29.51 5.94 -24.79
N MET A 124 29.77 4.90 -23.98
CA MET A 124 31.12 4.54 -23.55
C MET A 124 31.95 4.04 -24.73
N ASP A 125 31.39 3.23 -25.61
CA ASP A 125 32.05 2.78 -26.84
C ASP A 125 32.46 3.97 -27.72
N VAL A 126 31.55 4.94 -27.91
CA VAL A 126 31.86 6.18 -28.66
C VAL A 126 32.95 7.00 -27.98
N MET A 127 32.99 7.04 -26.64
CA MET A 127 34.02 7.77 -25.90
C MET A 127 35.39 7.09 -26.04
N ILE A 128 35.45 5.77 -25.94
CA ILE A 128 36.68 4.98 -26.15
C ILE A 128 37.22 5.22 -27.55
N GLN A 129 36.37 5.11 -28.59
CA GLN A 129 36.78 5.38 -29.97
C GLN A 129 37.35 6.80 -30.17
N LYS A 130 36.77 7.80 -29.50
CA LYS A 130 37.30 9.18 -29.55
C LYS A 130 38.63 9.33 -28.82
N GLN A 131 38.84 8.60 -27.72
CA GLN A 131 40.11 8.60 -27.00
C GLN A 131 41.20 7.94 -27.84
N ASP A 132 40.92 6.79 -28.46
CA ASP A 132 41.86 6.11 -29.36
C ASP A 132 42.29 7.04 -30.51
N GLN A 133 41.32 7.71 -31.16
CA GLN A 133 41.61 8.70 -32.21
C GLN A 133 42.44 9.90 -31.73
N MET A 134 42.32 10.30 -30.47
CA MET A 134 43.13 11.39 -29.91
C MET A 134 44.56 10.92 -29.59
N LEU A 135 44.71 9.69 -29.09
CA LEU A 135 46.02 9.07 -28.87
C LEU A 135 46.79 8.95 -30.19
N ASP A 136 46.16 8.42 -31.24
CA ASP A 136 46.77 8.32 -32.58
C ASP A 136 47.27 9.68 -33.10
N LYS A 137 46.50 10.76 -32.84
CA LYS A 137 46.88 12.12 -33.23
C LYS A 137 48.04 12.66 -32.39
N GLN A 138 48.11 12.32 -31.11
CA GLN A 138 49.21 12.73 -30.23
C GLN A 138 50.52 12.06 -30.65
N ASP A 139 50.48 10.76 -30.96
CA ASP A 139 51.65 10.01 -31.43
C ASP A 139 52.23 10.62 -32.72
N GLN A 140 51.37 10.95 -33.69
CA GLN A 140 51.77 11.62 -34.93
C GLN A 140 52.39 13.02 -34.74
N MET A 141 52.07 13.71 -33.64
CA MET A 141 52.66 15.01 -33.32
C MET A 141 54.01 14.89 -32.63
N LEU A 142 54.26 13.80 -31.90
CA LEU A 142 55.52 13.52 -31.21
C LEU A 142 56.60 13.01 -32.18
N ASP A 143 56.20 12.36 -33.27
CA ASP A 143 57.10 11.83 -34.31
C ASP A 143 57.59 12.88 -35.34
N LYS A 144 57.24 14.16 -35.16
CA LYS A 144 57.68 15.29 -36.02
C LYS A 144 58.72 16.16 -35.34
#